data_AF-A0A958ZD00-F1
#
_entry.id   AF-A0A958ZD00-F1
#
_cell.length_a   1.000
_cell.length_b   1.000
_cell.length_c   1.000
_cell.angle_alpha   90.00
_cell.angle_beta   90.00
_cell.angle_gamma   90.00
#
_symmetry.space_group_name_H-M   'P 1'
#
loop_
_entity.id
_entity.type
_entity.pdbx_description
1 polymer ?
#
loop_
_entity_poly.entity_id
_entity_poly.type
_entity_poly.pdbx_seq_one_letter_code
_entity_poly.pdbx_strand_id
1 'polypeptide(L)'
;DWRSGDVRSPNYRKTLCYDIKTPSGKIILPPDNGWRWKEENVQEKIKSGEIVFNSDETKIIRKIYLSNQEGRVPENLWQGELFGTTRMANSEIKQLFEDSTVFDTPKPSQLVKRIMQLFYNEKDYYVLDFFSGSGTTAHAVMALNAEDGGNRKCISVQLPEKCDEKSEAYKAGYKTISDIAKERIRRAAKKIQEEHPDYKGDLGFKVYKLADSNFKQWQQLKGKDAKSLEAQMELFVDPVAKNATTENMVYELLLKSGKDLNSKIEDNDGYFLVDGNEIALILEKVDQGIITEVIAEYPKKVIALDKLFNGQDQLKTNTSLQMKDAGIEFKTI
;
A
#
# COMPACT_ATOMS: atom_id res chain seq x y z
N ASP A 1 -3.29 -25.78 41.89
CA ASP A 1 -2.04 -25.25 41.32
C ASP A 1 -2.07 -23.74 41.13
N TRP A 2 -0.92 -23.09 41.30
CA TRP A 2 -0.73 -21.66 41.09
C TRP A 2 0.61 -21.40 40.39
N ARG A 3 0.72 -20.27 39.69
CA ARG A 3 1.98 -19.79 39.09
C ARG A 3 2.35 -18.42 39.64
N SER A 4 3.64 -18.07 39.61
CA SER A 4 4.10 -16.75 40.02
C SER A 4 3.69 -15.66 39.01
N GLY A 5 3.18 -14.53 39.50
CA GLY A 5 2.90 -13.33 38.71
C GLY A 5 3.92 -12.21 38.96
N ASP A 6 4.12 -11.33 37.97
CA ASP A 6 4.99 -10.16 38.14
C ASP A 6 4.37 -9.15 39.12
N VAL A 7 5.19 -8.69 40.06
CA VAL A 7 4.86 -7.74 41.13
C VAL A 7 5.38 -6.34 40.83
N ARG A 8 6.09 -6.14 39.71
CA ARG A 8 6.66 -4.85 39.29
C ARG A 8 5.67 -4.06 38.43
N SER A 9 5.72 -2.73 38.54
CA SER A 9 5.00 -1.83 37.64
C SER A 9 5.66 -1.83 36.25
N PRO A 10 4.87 -1.86 35.16
CA PRO A 10 5.43 -1.76 33.80
C PRO A 10 6.04 -0.39 33.50
N ASN A 11 5.62 0.66 34.22
CA ASN A 11 6.10 2.03 34.06
C ASN A 11 6.44 2.63 35.43
N TYR A 12 7.48 3.48 35.50
CA TYR A 12 7.86 4.16 36.73
C TYR A 12 6.70 4.97 37.32
N ARG A 13 6.40 4.73 38.60
CA ARG A 13 5.39 5.46 39.35
C ARG A 13 5.87 5.71 40.76
N LYS A 14 6.22 6.96 41.07
CA LYS A 14 6.72 7.37 42.40
C LYS A 14 5.80 6.94 43.55
N THR A 15 4.49 6.96 43.34
CA THR A 15 3.48 6.54 44.33
C THR A 15 3.48 5.04 44.61
N LEU A 16 4.16 4.23 43.78
CA LEU A 16 4.30 2.78 43.95
C LEU A 16 5.70 2.38 44.43
N CYS A 17 6.58 3.35 44.68
CA CYS A 17 7.91 3.13 45.24
C CYS A 17 7.86 3.28 46.75
N TYR A 18 7.45 2.22 47.44
CA TYR A 18 7.38 2.16 48.90
C TYR A 18 8.01 0.85 49.40
N ASP A 19 8.47 0.88 50.64
CA ASP A 19 9.12 -0.26 51.27
C ASP A 19 8.08 -1.23 51.84
N ILE A 20 8.30 -2.53 51.69
CA ILE A 20 7.42 -3.56 52.28
C ILE A 20 8.11 -4.13 53.53
N LYS A 21 7.44 -4.04 54.67
CA LYS A 21 7.85 -4.70 55.91
C LYS A 21 7.36 -6.14 55.94
N THR A 22 8.27 -7.05 56.27
CA THR A 22 8.02 -8.48 56.37
C THR A 22 7.64 -8.86 57.82
N PRO A 23 7.04 -10.05 58.06
CA PRO A 23 6.72 -10.53 59.40
C PRO A 23 7.93 -10.64 60.34
N SER A 24 9.12 -10.97 59.82
CA SER A 24 10.36 -10.98 60.62
C SER A 24 10.95 -9.58 60.89
N GLY A 25 10.36 -8.54 60.32
CA GLY A 25 10.82 -7.15 60.44
C GLY A 25 11.85 -6.72 59.38
N LYS A 26 12.25 -7.59 58.45
CA LYS A 26 13.06 -7.19 57.28
C LYS A 26 12.29 -6.24 56.37
N ILE A 27 13.05 -5.44 55.62
CA ILE A 27 12.52 -4.47 54.66
C ILE A 27 12.85 -4.92 53.24
N ILE A 28 11.84 -4.96 52.37
CA ILE A 28 11.98 -5.22 50.94
C ILE A 28 11.82 -3.89 50.20
N LEU A 29 12.87 -3.46 49.52
CA LEU A 29 12.90 -2.23 48.73
C LEU A 29 12.06 -2.37 47.44
N PRO A 30 11.46 -1.28 46.93
CA PRO A 30 10.72 -1.30 45.68
C PRO A 30 11.65 -1.59 44.48
N PRO A 31 11.13 -2.23 43.42
CA PRO A 31 11.78 -2.31 42.11
C PRO A 31 11.95 -0.91 41.49
N ASP A 32 12.82 -0.78 40.47
CA ASP A 32 13.11 0.50 39.80
C ASP A 32 11.86 1.27 39.36
N ASN A 33 10.85 0.57 38.82
CA ASN A 33 9.60 1.16 38.36
C ASN A 33 8.50 1.26 39.45
N GLY A 34 8.78 0.81 40.66
CA GLY A 34 7.82 0.62 41.74
C GLY A 34 7.06 -0.70 41.67
N TRP A 35 6.28 -0.97 42.72
CA TRP A 35 5.40 -2.13 42.80
C TRP A 35 4.22 -2.01 41.83
N ARG A 36 3.58 -3.13 41.52
CA ARG A 36 2.44 -3.17 40.59
C ARG A 36 1.15 -2.55 41.16
N TRP A 37 1.04 -2.46 42.49
CA TRP A 37 -0.11 -1.92 43.19
C TRP A 37 0.33 -0.90 44.25
N LYS A 38 -0.62 -0.13 44.76
CA LYS A 38 -0.41 0.75 45.93
C LYS A 38 -0.19 -0.10 47.19
N GLU A 39 0.38 0.52 48.22
CA GLU A 39 0.70 -0.14 49.49
C GLU A 39 -0.53 -0.80 50.11
N GLU A 40 -1.67 -0.12 50.17
CA GLU A 40 -2.89 -0.66 50.75
C GLU A 40 -3.32 -1.96 50.05
N ASN A 41 -3.31 -1.96 48.72
CA ASN A 41 -3.68 -3.12 47.91
C ASN A 41 -2.70 -4.29 48.07
N VAL A 42 -1.40 -4.02 48.23
CA VAL A 42 -0.42 -5.07 48.49
C VAL A 42 -0.67 -5.70 49.86
N GLN A 43 -0.99 -4.90 50.88
CA GLN A 43 -1.34 -5.41 52.21
C GLN A 43 -2.60 -6.27 52.19
N GLU A 44 -3.64 -5.87 51.46
CA GLU A 44 -4.84 -6.68 51.24
C GLU A 44 -4.52 -8.02 50.56
N LYS A 45 -3.65 -7.99 49.55
CA LYS A 45 -3.23 -9.19 48.81
C LYS A 45 -2.34 -10.11 49.63
N ILE A 46 -1.56 -9.57 50.57
CA ILE A 46 -0.82 -10.38 51.55
C ILE A 46 -1.80 -11.08 52.48
N LYS A 47 -2.82 -10.37 52.99
CA LYS A 47 -3.86 -10.94 53.86
C LYS A 47 -4.68 -12.02 53.17
N SER A 48 -5.00 -11.84 51.88
CA SER A 48 -5.76 -12.84 51.10
C SER A 48 -4.94 -14.06 50.67
N GLY A 49 -3.62 -14.04 50.87
CA GLY A 49 -2.71 -15.08 50.39
C GLY A 49 -2.49 -15.06 48.86
N GLU A 50 -2.89 -13.98 48.17
CA GLU A 50 -2.54 -13.73 46.76
C GLU A 50 -1.07 -13.31 46.64
N ILE A 51 -0.51 -12.61 47.64
CA ILE A 51 0.91 -12.30 47.73
C ILE A 51 1.47 -13.01 48.97
N VAL A 52 2.60 -13.68 48.80
CA VAL A 52 3.33 -14.33 49.90
C VAL A 52 4.78 -13.88 49.90
N PHE A 53 5.44 -13.94 51.05
CA PHE A 53 6.89 -13.78 51.12
C PHE A 53 7.56 -15.09 50.67
N ASN A 54 8.72 -14.98 50.03
CA ASN A 54 9.60 -16.14 49.87
C ASN A 54 10.15 -16.59 51.24
N SER A 55 10.73 -17.79 51.29
CA SER A 55 11.16 -18.44 52.54
C SER A 55 12.16 -17.63 53.37
N ASP A 56 12.98 -16.80 52.74
CA ASP A 56 14.00 -15.94 53.35
C ASP A 56 13.52 -14.49 53.56
N GLU A 57 12.27 -14.18 53.19
CA GLU A 57 11.63 -12.86 53.31
C GLU A 57 12.42 -11.72 52.63
N THR A 58 13.04 -12.02 51.49
CA THR A 58 13.75 -11.05 50.66
C THR A 58 12.92 -10.53 49.49
N LYS A 59 11.85 -11.24 49.12
CA LYS A 59 10.98 -10.92 47.97
C LYS A 59 9.52 -11.30 48.25
N ILE A 60 8.61 -10.59 47.58
CA ILE A 60 7.20 -10.99 47.51
C ILE A 60 6.93 -11.78 46.21
N ILE A 61 6.05 -12.77 46.30
CA ILE A 61 5.63 -13.62 45.20
C ILE A 61 4.11 -13.52 45.10
N ARG A 62 3.60 -13.13 43.92
CA ARG A 62 2.18 -13.20 43.64
C ARG A 62 1.78 -14.59 43.16
N LYS A 63 0.82 -15.22 43.83
CA LYS A 63 0.19 -16.46 43.41
C LYS A 63 -0.99 -16.17 42.48
N ILE A 64 -0.91 -16.65 41.24
CA ILE A 64 -2.04 -16.68 40.30
C ILE A 64 -2.61 -18.10 40.33
N TYR A 65 -3.75 -18.27 40.99
CA TYR A 65 -4.42 -19.56 41.13
C TYR A 65 -5.13 -19.97 39.84
N LEU A 66 -4.93 -21.21 39.41
CA LEU A 66 -5.55 -21.75 38.19
C LEU A 66 -7.09 -21.77 38.29
N SER A 67 -7.63 -21.99 39.49
CA SER A 67 -9.08 -21.96 39.76
C SER A 67 -9.74 -20.62 39.46
N ASN A 68 -8.96 -19.53 39.42
CA ASN A 68 -9.44 -18.16 39.21
C ASN A 68 -9.15 -17.68 37.78
N GLN A 69 -8.87 -18.59 36.84
CA GLN A 69 -8.63 -18.27 35.43
C GLN A 69 -9.72 -18.93 34.58
N GLU A 70 -10.54 -18.13 33.92
CA GLU A 70 -11.59 -18.61 33.00
C GLU A 70 -11.01 -19.20 31.69
N GLY A 71 -9.70 -19.03 31.47
CA GLY A 71 -8.96 -19.56 30.33
C GLY A 71 -7.58 -18.91 30.20
N ARG A 72 -6.82 -19.30 29.17
CA ARG A 72 -5.58 -18.64 28.77
C ARG A 72 -5.85 -17.88 27.47
N VAL A 73 -5.51 -16.60 27.42
CA VAL A 73 -5.47 -15.87 26.15
C VAL A 73 -4.46 -16.59 25.24
N PRO A 74 -4.83 -16.98 24.00
CA PRO A 74 -3.91 -17.65 23.09
C PRO A 74 -2.61 -16.85 22.97
N GLU A 75 -1.47 -17.55 22.99
CA GLU A 75 -0.19 -16.88 22.78
C GLU A 75 -0.09 -16.38 21.35
N ASN A 76 0.40 -15.17 21.20
CA ASN A 76 0.62 -14.59 19.89
C ASN A 76 1.74 -15.38 19.17
N LEU A 77 1.42 -15.95 18.00
CA LEU A 77 2.41 -16.59 17.12
C LEU A 77 3.44 -15.57 16.60
N TRP A 78 3.02 -14.30 16.47
CA TRP A 78 3.82 -13.20 15.94
C TRP A 78 4.55 -12.47 17.07
N GLN A 79 5.58 -13.11 17.61
CA GLN A 79 6.42 -12.56 18.69
C GLN A 79 7.05 -11.21 18.30
N GLY A 80 6.87 -10.18 19.15
CA GLY A 80 7.26 -8.81 18.82
C GLY A 80 8.74 -8.63 18.46
N GLU A 81 9.64 -9.46 19.01
CA GLU A 81 11.07 -9.45 18.68
C GLU A 81 11.36 -9.86 17.24
N LEU A 82 10.58 -10.80 16.69
CA LEU A 82 10.80 -11.34 15.34
C LEU A 82 10.00 -10.60 14.26
N PHE A 83 8.81 -10.13 14.62
CA PHE A 83 7.81 -9.58 13.69
C PHE A 83 7.59 -8.07 13.87
N GLY A 84 8.19 -7.46 14.88
CA GLY A 84 8.04 -6.05 15.19
C GLY A 84 6.85 -5.74 16.10
N THR A 85 6.83 -4.52 16.63
CA THR A 85 5.81 -4.02 17.55
C THR A 85 5.26 -2.68 17.06
N THR A 86 4.09 -2.27 17.57
CA THR A 86 3.55 -0.92 17.30
C THR A 86 4.54 0.19 17.65
N ARG A 87 5.33 0.01 18.72
CA ARG A 87 6.39 0.96 19.10
C ARG A 87 7.45 1.08 18.01
N MET A 88 7.89 -0.05 17.44
CA MET A 88 8.85 -0.06 16.34
C MET A 88 8.27 0.58 15.07
N ALA A 89 7.00 0.32 14.75
CA ALA A 89 6.33 0.95 13.61
C ALA A 89 6.27 2.49 13.74
N ASN A 90 5.98 2.98 14.94
CA ASN A 90 6.01 4.42 15.23
C ASN A 90 7.41 5.01 15.15
N SER A 91 8.42 4.31 15.67
CA SER A 91 9.82 4.71 15.54
C SER A 91 10.28 4.76 14.09
N GLU A 92 9.86 3.79 13.26
CA GLU A 92 10.17 3.76 11.83
C GLU A 92 9.56 4.97 11.09
N ILE A 93 8.29 5.31 11.37
CA ILE A 93 7.69 6.53 10.83
C ILE A 93 8.49 7.77 11.25
N LYS A 94 8.80 7.91 12.55
CA LYS A 94 9.57 9.06 13.03
C LYS A 94 10.93 9.18 12.38
N GLN A 95 11.65 8.07 12.20
CA GLN A 95 12.94 8.08 11.52
C GLN A 95 12.83 8.53 10.06
N LEU A 96 11.78 8.09 9.34
CA LEU A 96 11.56 8.52 7.96
C LEU A 96 11.11 9.98 7.88
N PHE A 97 10.38 10.48 8.86
CA PHE A 97 9.76 11.81 8.86
C PHE A 97 10.40 12.79 9.86
N GLU A 98 11.70 12.65 10.12
CA GLU A 98 12.48 13.61 10.94
C GLU A 98 11.82 13.91 12.30
N ASP A 99 11.49 12.83 13.03
CA ASP A 99 10.78 12.81 14.31
C ASP A 99 9.32 13.29 14.31
N SER A 100 8.77 13.64 13.15
CA SER A 100 7.35 13.95 13.00
C SER A 100 6.46 12.70 13.06
N THR A 101 5.31 12.83 13.71
CA THR A 101 4.29 11.77 13.77
C THR A 101 3.20 12.06 12.75
N VAL A 102 3.46 11.71 11.49
CA VAL A 102 2.52 11.94 10.37
C VAL A 102 1.46 10.86 10.22
N PHE A 103 1.56 9.75 10.96
CA PHE A 103 0.60 8.65 10.90
C PHE A 103 0.52 7.92 12.25
N ASP A 104 -0.69 7.71 12.77
CA ASP A 104 -0.88 7.27 14.16
C ASP A 104 -0.70 5.76 14.39
N THR A 105 -1.14 4.94 13.42
CA THR A 105 -1.22 3.48 13.59
C THR A 105 -0.56 2.69 12.45
N PRO A 106 0.71 3.01 12.09
CA PRO A 106 1.42 2.26 11.06
C PRO A 106 1.59 0.80 11.50
N LYS A 107 1.64 -0.11 10.52
CA LYS A 107 2.08 -1.48 10.78
C LYS A 107 3.62 -1.53 10.75
N PRO A 108 4.26 -2.45 11.49
CA PRO A 108 5.71 -2.63 11.38
C PRO A 108 6.05 -3.20 10.00
N SER A 109 7.00 -2.63 9.26
CA SER A 109 7.49 -3.22 8.00
C SER A 109 8.03 -4.64 8.19
N GLN A 110 8.68 -4.89 9.33
CA GLN A 110 9.19 -6.20 9.73
C GLN A 110 8.11 -7.29 9.76
N LEU A 111 6.88 -6.94 10.15
CA LEU A 111 5.74 -7.87 10.16
C LEU A 111 5.45 -8.34 8.73
N VAL A 112 5.35 -7.40 7.81
CA VAL A 112 5.04 -7.68 6.40
C VAL A 112 6.19 -8.42 5.71
N LYS A 113 7.44 -8.04 5.98
CA LYS A 113 8.63 -8.79 5.53
C LYS A 113 8.57 -10.25 5.95
N ARG A 114 8.25 -10.50 7.22
CA ARG A 114 8.15 -11.86 7.76
C ARG A 114 7.01 -12.67 7.12
N ILE A 115 5.87 -12.05 6.85
CA ILE A 115 4.78 -12.69 6.08
C ILE A 115 5.29 -13.10 4.69
N MET A 116 6.00 -12.22 3.99
CA MET A 116 6.56 -12.51 2.67
C MET A 116 7.63 -13.61 2.69
N GLN A 117 8.43 -13.68 3.75
CA GLN A 117 9.44 -14.73 3.92
C GLN A 117 8.85 -16.15 4.10
N LEU A 118 7.54 -16.27 4.37
CA LEU A 118 6.87 -17.58 4.37
C LEU A 118 6.86 -18.21 2.97
N PHE A 119 6.92 -17.39 1.91
CA PHE A 119 7.07 -17.84 0.52
C PHE A 119 8.54 -18.10 0.19
N TYR A 120 9.22 -18.92 0.99
CA TYR A 120 10.68 -19.04 1.04
C TYR A 120 11.38 -19.27 -0.32
N ASN A 121 10.77 -20.07 -1.20
CA ASN A 121 11.34 -20.41 -2.51
C ASN A 121 10.95 -19.42 -3.63
N GLU A 122 10.02 -18.51 -3.36
CA GLU A 122 9.52 -17.56 -4.35
C GLU A 122 10.05 -16.16 -4.04
N LYS A 123 10.63 -15.53 -5.06
CA LYS A 123 11.18 -14.16 -4.95
C LYS A 123 10.72 -13.23 -6.06
N ASP A 124 9.90 -13.70 -6.98
CA ASP A 124 9.30 -12.89 -8.04
C ASP A 124 7.78 -13.12 -8.05
N TYR A 125 7.04 -12.20 -7.46
CA TYR A 125 5.59 -12.21 -7.40
C TYR A 125 5.05 -10.81 -7.09
N TYR A 126 3.74 -10.64 -7.27
CA TYR A 126 3.04 -9.41 -6.92
C TYR A 126 2.47 -9.46 -5.50
N VAL A 127 2.64 -8.37 -4.77
CA VAL A 127 2.04 -8.13 -3.45
C VAL A 127 1.00 -7.02 -3.61
N LEU A 128 -0.28 -7.37 -3.47
CA LEU A 128 -1.38 -6.42 -3.51
C LEU A 128 -1.79 -6.03 -2.09
N ASP A 129 -1.79 -4.73 -1.81
CA ASP A 129 -2.35 -4.14 -0.60
C ASP A 129 -3.33 -3.02 -0.97
N PHE A 130 -4.62 -3.33 -0.95
CA PHE A 130 -5.66 -2.38 -1.30
C PHE A 130 -6.15 -1.52 -0.12
N PHE A 131 -5.50 -1.63 1.04
CA PHE A 131 -5.66 -0.78 2.22
C PHE A 131 -4.29 -0.31 2.71
N SER A 132 -3.50 0.23 1.79
CA SER A 132 -2.06 0.46 2.03
C SER A 132 -1.75 1.40 3.20
N GLY A 133 -2.69 2.28 3.58
CA GLY A 133 -2.60 3.13 4.75
C GLY A 133 -1.36 4.00 4.71
N SER A 134 -0.40 3.75 5.60
CA SER A 134 0.87 4.48 5.62
C SER A 134 1.84 4.12 4.49
N GLY A 135 1.60 3.05 3.71
CA GLY A 135 2.55 2.54 2.71
C GLY A 135 3.54 1.52 3.27
N THR A 136 3.15 0.77 4.32
CA THR A 136 4.03 -0.20 5.00
C THR A 136 4.42 -1.35 4.08
N THR A 137 3.48 -1.87 3.28
CA THR A 137 3.71 -3.03 2.41
C THR A 137 4.72 -2.74 1.31
N ALA A 138 4.60 -1.60 0.61
CA ALA A 138 5.57 -1.19 -0.40
C ALA A 138 6.98 -1.00 0.20
N HIS A 139 7.09 -0.40 1.38
CA HIS A 139 8.36 -0.31 2.11
C HIS A 139 8.95 -1.70 2.38
N ALA A 140 8.16 -2.62 2.94
CA ALA A 140 8.62 -3.97 3.23
C ALA A 140 9.07 -4.74 1.98
N VAL A 141 8.39 -4.57 0.84
CA VAL A 141 8.75 -5.21 -0.43
C VAL A 141 10.11 -4.73 -0.93
N MET A 142 10.33 -3.42 -0.98
CA MET A 142 11.61 -2.85 -1.41
C MET A 142 12.76 -3.29 -0.49
N ALA A 143 12.54 -3.25 0.83
CA ALA A 143 13.54 -3.66 1.80
C ALA A 143 13.91 -5.14 1.65
N LEU A 144 12.91 -6.02 1.50
CA LEU A 144 13.17 -7.45 1.36
C LEU A 144 13.90 -7.78 0.05
N ASN A 145 13.56 -7.12 -1.07
CA ASN A 145 14.28 -7.32 -2.33
C ASN A 145 15.74 -6.87 -2.23
N ALA A 146 16.03 -5.76 -1.54
CA ALA A 146 17.40 -5.32 -1.29
C ALA A 146 18.18 -6.27 -0.38
N GLU A 147 17.51 -6.91 0.59
CA GLU A 147 18.11 -7.87 1.52
C GLU A 147 18.42 -9.23 0.86
N ASP A 148 17.51 -9.75 0.03
CA ASP A 148 17.57 -11.14 -0.45
C ASP A 148 17.74 -11.29 -1.98
N GLY A 149 17.91 -10.18 -2.70
CA GLY A 149 18.06 -10.14 -4.15
C GLY A 149 16.80 -10.51 -4.93
N GLY A 150 15.62 -10.41 -4.30
CA GLY A 150 14.33 -10.70 -4.95
C GLY A 150 13.88 -9.63 -5.95
N ASN A 151 12.82 -9.96 -6.69
CA ASN A 151 12.18 -9.12 -7.71
C ASN A 151 10.67 -8.97 -7.47
N ARG A 152 10.27 -8.92 -6.19
CA ARG A 152 8.87 -8.78 -5.78
C ARG A 152 8.36 -7.41 -6.18
N LYS A 153 7.12 -7.34 -6.68
CA LYS A 153 6.46 -6.10 -7.12
C LYS A 153 5.30 -5.80 -6.18
N CYS A 154 5.00 -4.53 -5.93
CA CYS A 154 3.91 -4.14 -5.04
C CYS A 154 2.89 -3.27 -5.77
N ILE A 155 1.61 -3.56 -5.57
CA ILE A 155 0.49 -2.70 -5.95
C ILE A 155 -0.18 -2.25 -4.66
N SER A 156 -0.06 -0.96 -4.35
CA SER A 156 -0.67 -0.35 -3.17
C SER A 156 -1.82 0.57 -3.58
N VAL A 157 -3.01 0.33 -3.06
CA VAL A 157 -4.18 1.20 -3.29
C VAL A 157 -4.49 1.94 -1.99
N GLN A 158 -4.75 3.24 -2.11
CA GLN A 158 -5.15 4.09 -0.99
C GLN A 158 -6.21 5.07 -1.44
N LEU A 159 -7.33 5.10 -0.72
CA LEU A 159 -8.33 6.14 -0.88
C LEU A 159 -7.71 7.51 -0.50
N PRO A 160 -7.93 8.58 -1.27
CA PRO A 160 -7.44 9.92 -0.94
C PRO A 160 -8.28 10.57 0.17
N GLU A 161 -8.43 9.88 1.30
CA GLU A 161 -9.07 10.38 2.50
C GLU A 161 -8.31 11.60 3.03
N LYS A 162 -9.04 12.67 3.37
CA LYS A 162 -8.45 13.92 3.85
C LYS A 162 -7.89 13.73 5.26
N CYS A 163 -6.70 14.27 5.50
CA CYS A 163 -6.15 14.37 6.84
C CYS A 163 -6.96 15.39 7.67
N ASP A 164 -7.02 15.19 9.00
CA ASP A 164 -7.52 16.22 9.92
C ASP A 164 -6.63 17.47 9.81
N GLU A 165 -7.23 18.65 9.61
CA GLU A 165 -6.52 19.92 9.46
C GLU A 165 -5.65 20.27 10.68
N LYS A 166 -5.97 19.72 11.85
CA LYS A 166 -5.20 19.90 13.09
C LYS A 166 -4.06 18.90 13.25
N SER A 167 -4.01 17.85 12.43
CA SER A 167 -2.98 16.80 12.50
C SER A 167 -1.60 17.33 12.12
N GLU A 168 -0.55 16.69 12.65
CA GLU A 168 0.83 17.01 12.26
C GLU A 168 1.08 16.72 10.77
N ALA A 169 0.39 15.71 10.21
CA ALA A 169 0.46 15.42 8.79
C ALA A 169 -0.02 16.60 7.92
N TYR A 170 -1.15 17.20 8.29
CA TYR A 170 -1.70 18.35 7.54
C TYR A 170 -0.80 19.58 7.68
N LYS A 171 -0.27 19.85 8.88
CA LYS A 171 0.70 20.93 9.12
C LYS A 171 1.99 20.75 8.32
N ALA A 172 2.41 19.51 8.11
CA ALA A 172 3.55 19.15 7.26
C ALA A 172 3.24 19.19 5.75
N GLY A 173 2.02 19.57 5.36
CA GLY A 173 1.60 19.74 3.95
C GLY A 173 0.93 18.52 3.32
N TYR A 174 0.73 17.43 4.07
CA TYR A 174 0.05 16.23 3.57
C TYR A 174 -1.46 16.36 3.72
N LYS A 175 -2.14 16.64 2.61
CA LYS A 175 -3.60 16.87 2.59
C LYS A 175 -4.41 15.58 2.68
N THR A 176 -3.87 14.47 2.19
CA THR A 176 -4.55 13.17 2.20
C THR A 176 -3.66 12.06 2.73
N ILE A 177 -4.28 10.96 3.18
CA ILE A 177 -3.55 9.76 3.60
C ILE A 177 -2.66 9.22 2.49
N SER A 178 -3.13 9.27 1.24
CA SER A 178 -2.33 8.84 0.08
C SER A 178 -1.07 9.69 -0.12
N ASP A 179 -1.07 10.97 0.28
CA ASP A 179 0.13 11.82 0.24
C ASP A 179 1.19 11.33 1.22
N ILE A 180 0.77 10.96 2.43
CA ILE A 180 1.65 10.37 3.46
C ILE A 180 2.23 9.04 2.95
N ALA A 181 1.39 8.19 2.35
CA ALA A 181 1.83 6.89 1.81
C ALA A 181 2.89 7.03 0.73
N LYS A 182 2.62 7.87 -0.29
CA LYS A 182 3.60 8.17 -1.37
C LYS A 182 4.90 8.69 -0.80
N GLU A 183 4.83 9.58 0.18
CA GLU A 183 6.02 10.16 0.77
C GLU A 183 6.81 9.15 1.61
N ARG A 184 6.15 8.31 2.42
CA ARG A 184 6.81 7.21 3.13
C ARG A 184 7.55 6.30 2.14
N ILE A 185 6.92 5.95 1.02
CA ILE A 185 7.53 5.08 0.00
C ILE A 185 8.78 5.73 -0.59
N ARG A 186 8.74 7.03 -0.96
CA ARG A 186 9.93 7.75 -1.46
C ARG A 186 11.07 7.78 -0.45
N ARG A 187 10.75 8.11 0.81
CA ARG A 187 11.76 8.20 1.87
C ARG A 187 12.33 6.83 2.22
N ALA A 188 11.51 5.79 2.23
CA ALA A 188 11.94 4.41 2.41
C ALA A 188 12.87 3.96 1.27
N ALA A 189 12.49 4.22 0.01
CA ALA A 189 13.34 3.93 -1.15
C ALA A 189 14.71 4.60 -1.04
N LYS A 190 14.75 5.90 -0.69
CA LYS A 190 15.99 6.64 -0.48
C LYS A 190 16.84 6.01 0.64
N LYS A 191 16.24 5.71 1.79
CA LYS A 191 16.93 5.09 2.92
C LYS A 191 17.50 3.71 2.56
N ILE A 192 16.73 2.88 1.86
CA ILE A 192 17.19 1.56 1.39
C ILE A 192 18.38 1.71 0.44
N GLN A 193 18.36 2.68 -0.46
CA GLN A 193 19.49 2.94 -1.36
C GLN A 193 20.75 3.40 -0.60
N GLU A 194 20.60 4.17 0.47
CA GLU A 194 21.69 4.60 1.35
C GLU A 194 22.27 3.43 2.17
N GLU A 195 21.41 2.54 2.66
CA GLU A 195 21.79 1.34 3.43
C GLU A 195 22.37 0.22 2.54
N HIS A 196 21.96 0.17 1.26
CA HIS A 196 22.42 -0.81 0.27
C HIS A 196 22.93 -0.11 -1.02
N PRO A 197 24.09 0.56 -1.00
CA PRO A 197 24.59 1.36 -2.15
C PRO A 197 24.80 0.55 -3.44
N ASP A 198 25.12 -0.74 -3.32
CA ASP A 198 25.35 -1.64 -4.45
C ASP A 198 24.06 -2.26 -5.01
N TYR A 199 22.91 -2.04 -4.36
CA TYR A 199 21.63 -2.55 -4.85
C TYR A 199 21.24 -1.84 -6.15
N LYS A 200 20.97 -2.65 -7.19
CA LYS A 200 20.64 -2.20 -8.55
C LYS A 200 19.19 -2.51 -8.94
N GLY A 201 18.40 -3.04 -8.01
CA GLY A 201 17.01 -3.38 -8.27
C GLY A 201 16.10 -2.15 -8.23
N ASP A 202 14.83 -2.36 -8.57
CA ASP A 202 13.85 -1.28 -8.67
C ASP A 202 13.40 -0.79 -7.28
N LEU A 203 13.57 0.51 -7.03
CA LEU A 203 13.06 1.25 -5.87
C LEU A 203 12.07 2.36 -6.27
N GLY A 204 11.76 2.44 -7.56
CA GLY A 204 10.81 3.38 -8.13
C GLY A 204 9.37 2.91 -7.94
N PHE A 205 8.45 3.82 -8.20
CA PHE A 205 7.03 3.51 -8.30
C PHE A 205 6.31 4.55 -9.17
N LYS A 206 5.24 4.12 -9.82
CA LYS A 206 4.31 5.00 -10.54
C LYS A 206 3.10 5.31 -9.65
N VAL A 207 2.50 6.48 -9.85
CA VAL A 207 1.28 6.90 -9.13
C VAL A 207 0.16 7.11 -10.13
N TYR A 208 -0.92 6.36 -9.94
CA TYR A 208 -2.14 6.51 -10.73
C TYR A 208 -3.28 7.01 -9.86
N LYS A 209 -4.27 7.63 -10.50
CA LYS A 209 -5.52 8.06 -9.86
C LYS A 209 -6.68 7.53 -10.68
N LEU A 210 -7.77 7.20 -9.99
CA LEU A 210 -9.02 6.92 -10.67
C LEU A 210 -9.61 8.22 -11.20
N ALA A 211 -10.06 8.17 -12.45
CA ALA A 211 -10.78 9.23 -13.12
C ALA A 211 -11.95 8.60 -13.90
N ASP A 212 -12.88 9.43 -14.35
CA ASP A 212 -13.92 8.96 -15.27
C ASP A 212 -13.30 8.51 -16.59
N SER A 213 -13.99 7.58 -17.27
CA SER A 213 -13.59 7.02 -18.57
C SER A 213 -13.34 8.13 -19.60
N ASN A 214 -12.24 8.02 -20.33
CA ASN A 214 -11.90 8.90 -21.46
C ASN A 214 -12.81 8.64 -22.67
N PHE A 215 -13.53 7.53 -22.66
CA PHE A 215 -14.53 7.20 -23.67
C PHE A 215 -15.93 7.37 -23.08
N LYS A 216 -16.82 8.03 -23.83
CA LYS A 216 -18.20 8.25 -23.42
C LYS A 216 -18.86 6.89 -23.19
N GLN A 217 -19.32 6.66 -21.96
CA GLN A 217 -20.02 5.42 -21.65
C GLN A 217 -21.40 5.45 -22.27
N TRP A 218 -21.79 4.34 -22.91
CA TRP A 218 -23.14 4.16 -23.40
C TRP A 218 -24.11 4.04 -22.22
N GLN A 219 -24.64 5.16 -21.78
CA GLN A 219 -25.80 5.17 -20.91
C GLN A 219 -27.03 5.09 -21.81
N GLN A 220 -27.91 4.10 -21.58
CA GLN A 220 -29.25 4.13 -22.14
C GLN A 220 -29.94 5.39 -21.61
N LEU A 221 -29.84 6.49 -22.36
CA LEU A 221 -30.57 7.71 -22.07
C LEU A 221 -32.06 7.37 -22.09
N LYS A 222 -32.71 7.50 -20.94
CA LYS A 222 -34.15 7.28 -20.80
C LYS A 222 -34.89 8.46 -21.45
N GLY A 223 -35.14 8.35 -22.74
CA GLY A 223 -35.92 9.31 -23.52
C GLY A 223 -36.23 8.74 -24.90
N LYS A 224 -37.42 9.02 -25.43
CA LYS A 224 -37.83 8.71 -26.81
C LYS A 224 -38.18 10.00 -27.59
N ASP A 225 -37.81 11.16 -27.08
CA ASP A 225 -38.07 12.44 -27.72
C ASP A 225 -36.95 12.80 -28.72
N ALA A 226 -37.24 13.68 -29.67
CA ALA A 226 -36.30 14.06 -30.72
C ALA A 226 -34.98 14.61 -30.16
N LYS A 227 -35.03 15.33 -29.02
CA LYS A 227 -33.84 15.87 -28.35
C LYS A 227 -32.95 14.80 -27.75
N SER A 228 -33.52 13.76 -27.12
CA SER A 228 -32.70 12.63 -26.64
C SER A 228 -32.11 11.81 -27.78
N LEU A 229 -32.82 11.69 -28.92
CA LEU A 229 -32.29 11.02 -30.10
C LEU A 229 -31.15 11.81 -30.76
N GLU A 230 -31.27 13.13 -30.88
CA GLU A 230 -30.20 14.00 -31.39
C GLU A 230 -28.95 13.93 -30.50
N ALA A 231 -29.14 14.02 -29.17
CA ALA A 231 -28.04 13.83 -28.22
C ALA A 231 -27.42 12.42 -28.31
N GLN A 232 -28.22 11.37 -28.55
CA GLN A 232 -27.70 10.03 -28.80
C GLN A 232 -26.89 9.97 -30.11
N MET A 233 -27.36 10.60 -31.18
CA MET A 233 -26.63 10.68 -32.46
C MET A 233 -25.30 11.41 -32.31
N GLU A 234 -25.23 12.50 -31.54
CA GLU A 234 -23.96 13.17 -31.23
C GLU A 234 -22.99 12.29 -30.42
N LEU A 235 -23.48 11.39 -29.57
CA LEU A 235 -22.65 10.41 -28.87
C LEU A 235 -22.01 9.39 -29.82
N PHE A 236 -22.64 9.11 -30.98
CA PHE A 236 -22.07 8.24 -32.01
C PHE A 236 -21.01 8.91 -32.87
N VAL A 237 -20.97 10.25 -32.94
CA VAL A 237 -20.03 10.98 -33.80
C VAL A 237 -18.64 11.13 -33.16
N ASP A 238 -18.58 11.37 -31.84
CA ASP A 238 -17.31 11.42 -31.10
C ASP A 238 -17.41 10.57 -29.84
N PRO A 239 -16.76 9.39 -29.80
CA PRO A 239 -16.76 8.50 -28.64
C PRO A 239 -15.87 9.02 -27.50
N VAL A 240 -15.08 10.09 -27.71
CA VAL A 240 -14.12 10.61 -26.73
C VAL A 240 -14.78 11.62 -25.79
N ALA A 241 -14.53 11.48 -24.50
CA ALA A 241 -15.01 12.39 -23.46
C ALA A 241 -14.33 13.77 -23.56
N LYS A 242 -15.02 14.83 -23.13
CA LYS A 242 -14.52 16.22 -23.25
C LYS A 242 -13.23 16.48 -22.46
N ASN A 243 -13.01 15.73 -21.38
CA ASN A 243 -11.85 15.83 -20.50
C ASN A 243 -10.77 14.79 -20.82
N ALA A 244 -10.92 14.03 -21.91
CA ALA A 244 -9.95 13.04 -22.31
C ALA A 244 -8.64 13.70 -22.75
N THR A 245 -7.52 13.10 -22.35
CA THR A 245 -6.19 13.44 -22.87
C THR A 245 -5.62 12.22 -23.59
N THR A 246 -4.73 12.44 -24.55
CA THR A 246 -4.07 11.36 -25.28
C THR A 246 -3.41 10.37 -24.33
N GLU A 247 -2.64 10.87 -23.36
CA GLU A 247 -1.97 10.04 -22.35
C GLU A 247 -2.97 9.18 -21.53
N ASN A 248 -4.08 9.76 -21.06
CA ASN A 248 -5.07 9.00 -20.28
C ASN A 248 -5.78 7.95 -21.15
N MET A 249 -6.06 8.25 -22.42
CA MET A 249 -6.59 7.28 -23.37
C MET A 249 -5.63 6.12 -23.61
N VAL A 250 -4.32 6.40 -23.74
CA VAL A 250 -3.29 5.35 -23.88
C VAL A 250 -3.36 4.39 -22.69
N TYR A 251 -3.33 4.90 -21.45
CA TYR A 251 -3.40 4.04 -20.26
C TYR A 251 -4.73 3.29 -20.13
N GLU A 252 -5.86 3.90 -20.47
CA GLU A 252 -7.15 3.23 -20.43
C GLU A 252 -7.26 2.10 -21.47
N LEU A 253 -6.78 2.34 -22.69
CA LEU A 253 -6.78 1.34 -23.76
C LEU A 253 -5.79 0.21 -23.51
N LEU A 254 -4.63 0.53 -22.96
CA LEU A 254 -3.62 -0.42 -22.50
C LEU A 254 -4.24 -1.41 -21.50
N LEU A 255 -4.91 -0.90 -20.46
CA LEU A 255 -5.59 -1.74 -19.45
C LEU A 255 -6.74 -2.56 -20.06
N LYS A 256 -7.58 -1.95 -20.90
CA LYS A 256 -8.68 -2.66 -21.58
C LYS A 256 -8.19 -3.75 -22.54
N SER A 257 -6.96 -3.62 -23.03
CA SER A 257 -6.31 -4.61 -23.89
C SER A 257 -5.57 -5.70 -23.10
N GLY A 258 -5.71 -5.71 -21.76
CA GLY A 258 -5.13 -6.73 -20.88
C GLY A 258 -3.63 -6.55 -20.62
N LYS A 259 -3.06 -5.39 -20.94
CA LYS A 259 -1.66 -5.04 -20.64
C LYS A 259 -1.55 -4.44 -19.24
N ASP A 260 -0.38 -4.60 -18.61
CA ASP A 260 -0.15 -4.14 -17.24
C ASP A 260 0.41 -2.70 -17.18
N LEU A 261 0.33 -2.03 -16.04
CA LEU A 261 0.77 -0.63 -15.88
C LEU A 261 2.30 -0.42 -15.98
N ASN A 262 3.08 -1.50 -16.00
CA ASN A 262 4.52 -1.48 -16.22
C ASN A 262 4.90 -1.69 -17.69
N SER A 263 3.92 -1.91 -18.58
CA SER A 263 4.15 -1.98 -20.03
C SER A 263 4.91 -0.75 -20.51
N LYS A 264 5.84 -0.96 -21.45
CA LYS A 264 6.61 0.12 -22.07
C LYS A 264 5.75 0.80 -23.11
N ILE A 265 5.76 2.13 -23.10
CA ILE A 265 5.03 2.96 -24.07
C ILE A 265 6.07 3.82 -24.77
N GLU A 266 6.10 3.74 -26.10
CA GLU A 266 6.93 4.56 -26.97
C GLU A 266 6.02 5.51 -27.75
N ASP A 267 6.34 6.79 -27.72
CA ASP A 267 5.61 7.86 -28.41
C ASP A 267 6.32 8.19 -29.72
N ASN A 268 5.68 7.85 -30.84
CA ASN A 268 6.18 8.07 -32.19
C ASN A 268 5.22 9.05 -32.89
N ASP A 269 5.60 10.32 -33.04
CA ASP A 269 4.81 11.42 -33.63
C ASP A 269 3.55 11.01 -34.43
N GLY A 270 2.42 10.79 -33.72
CA GLY A 270 1.13 10.40 -34.28
C GLY A 270 0.58 9.04 -33.83
N TYR A 271 1.42 8.14 -33.30
CA TYR A 271 1.02 6.84 -32.75
C TYR A 271 1.88 6.41 -31.55
N PHE A 272 1.32 5.53 -30.72
CA PHE A 272 2.02 4.94 -29.58
C PHE A 272 2.24 3.46 -29.80
N LEU A 273 3.40 2.96 -29.42
CA LEU A 273 3.74 1.54 -29.40
C LEU A 273 3.78 1.04 -27.96
N VAL A 274 3.10 -0.08 -27.68
CA VAL A 274 3.05 -0.72 -26.36
C VAL A 274 3.80 -2.04 -26.41
N ASP A 275 4.75 -2.22 -25.48
CA ASP A 275 5.64 -3.38 -25.36
C ASP A 275 6.33 -3.76 -26.68
N GLY A 276 6.90 -2.75 -27.36
CA GLY A 276 7.42 -2.91 -28.71
C GLY A 276 6.25 -2.94 -29.70
N ASN A 277 5.95 -4.10 -30.27
CA ASN A 277 4.93 -4.23 -31.32
C ASN A 277 3.71 -5.06 -30.88
N GLU A 278 3.40 -5.10 -29.59
CA GLU A 278 2.20 -5.81 -29.14
C GLU A 278 0.92 -5.05 -29.52
N ILE A 279 0.92 -3.72 -29.31
CA ILE A 279 -0.21 -2.85 -29.64
C ILE A 279 0.31 -1.53 -30.21
N ALA A 280 -0.26 -1.07 -31.31
CA ALA A 280 -0.13 0.32 -31.75
C ALA A 280 -1.44 1.10 -31.52
N LEU A 281 -1.34 2.33 -31.01
CA LEU A 281 -2.48 3.21 -30.73
C LEU A 281 -2.38 4.47 -31.58
N ILE A 282 -3.39 4.74 -32.41
CA ILE A 282 -3.46 5.95 -33.26
C ILE A 282 -4.57 6.85 -32.73
N LEU A 283 -4.20 7.89 -31.97
CA LEU A 283 -5.13 8.65 -31.13
C LEU A 283 -5.25 10.15 -31.46
N GLU A 284 -4.33 10.71 -32.27
CA GLU A 284 -4.28 12.16 -32.51
C GLU A 284 -4.54 12.55 -33.96
N LYS A 285 -3.88 11.87 -34.90
CA LYS A 285 -3.97 12.10 -36.35
C LYS A 285 -3.82 10.79 -37.09
N VAL A 286 -4.39 10.72 -38.30
CA VAL A 286 -4.20 9.58 -39.21
C VAL A 286 -4.01 10.09 -40.64
N ASP A 287 -3.01 9.55 -41.31
CA ASP A 287 -2.77 9.72 -42.74
C ASP A 287 -2.07 8.46 -43.29
N GLN A 288 -1.89 8.39 -44.61
CA GLN A 288 -1.27 7.23 -45.26
C GLN A 288 0.19 7.02 -44.83
N GLY A 289 0.91 8.09 -44.43
CA GLY A 289 2.27 8.00 -43.91
C GLY A 289 2.29 7.26 -42.57
N ILE A 290 1.48 7.71 -41.60
CA ILE A 290 1.34 7.08 -40.29
C ILE A 290 0.91 5.62 -40.43
N ILE A 291 -0.06 5.32 -41.31
CA ILE A 291 -0.51 3.94 -41.55
C ILE A 291 0.65 3.07 -42.05
N THR A 292 1.46 3.59 -42.98
CA THR A 292 2.61 2.87 -43.54
C THR A 292 3.68 2.62 -42.48
N GLU A 293 3.97 3.62 -41.64
CA GLU A 293 4.91 3.49 -40.50
C GLU A 293 4.42 2.45 -39.49
N VAL A 294 3.15 2.52 -39.08
CA VAL A 294 2.57 1.56 -38.12
C VAL A 294 2.59 0.14 -38.67
N ILE A 295 2.32 -0.07 -39.97
CA ILE A 295 2.41 -1.41 -40.58
C ILE A 295 3.86 -1.91 -40.58
N ALA A 296 4.84 -1.03 -40.82
CA ALA A 296 6.25 -1.39 -40.85
C ALA A 296 6.79 -1.87 -39.48
N GLU A 297 6.15 -1.47 -38.39
CA GLU A 297 6.46 -1.95 -37.03
C GLU A 297 5.88 -3.36 -36.73
N TYR A 298 5.06 -3.91 -37.65
CA TYR A 298 4.40 -5.21 -37.52
C TYR A 298 3.69 -5.44 -36.18
N PRO A 299 2.80 -4.51 -35.74
CA PRO A 299 2.09 -4.68 -34.49
C PRO A 299 1.10 -5.85 -34.56
N LYS A 300 0.90 -6.58 -33.45
CA LYS A 300 -0.15 -7.62 -33.41
C LYS A 300 -1.55 -7.03 -33.50
N LYS A 301 -1.73 -5.84 -32.92
CA LYS A 301 -3.01 -5.16 -32.82
C LYS A 301 -2.85 -3.66 -33.00
N VAL A 302 -3.75 -3.04 -33.74
CA VAL A 302 -3.83 -1.58 -33.93
C VAL A 302 -5.19 -1.10 -33.48
N ILE A 303 -5.21 -0.09 -32.61
CA ILE A 303 -6.43 0.59 -32.16
C ILE A 303 -6.37 2.04 -32.61
N ALA A 304 -7.36 2.48 -33.38
CA ALA A 304 -7.48 3.86 -33.82
C ALA A 304 -8.81 4.49 -33.40
N LEU A 305 -8.84 5.81 -33.16
CA LEU A 305 -10.11 6.51 -32.94
C LEU A 305 -10.90 6.61 -34.25
N ASP A 306 -12.18 6.24 -34.23
CA ASP A 306 -13.02 6.23 -35.44
C ASP A 306 -13.14 7.62 -36.06
N LYS A 307 -13.25 8.65 -35.20
CA LYS A 307 -13.40 10.05 -35.60
C LYS A 307 -12.25 10.60 -36.44
N LEU A 308 -11.05 9.99 -36.36
CA LEU A 308 -9.89 10.41 -37.16
C LEU A 308 -10.11 10.16 -38.65
N PHE A 309 -11.04 9.26 -39.00
CA PHE A 309 -11.41 8.95 -40.37
C PHE A 309 -12.66 9.69 -40.84
N ASN A 310 -13.21 10.65 -40.07
CA ASN A 310 -14.42 11.37 -40.45
C ASN A 310 -14.25 12.10 -41.80
N GLY A 311 -15.11 11.78 -42.76
CA GLY A 311 -15.02 12.29 -44.14
C GLY A 311 -13.95 11.60 -45.01
N GLN A 312 -13.31 10.55 -44.50
CA GLN A 312 -12.24 9.79 -45.15
C GLN A 312 -12.53 8.27 -45.15
N ASP A 313 -13.77 7.86 -45.46
CA ASP A 313 -14.20 6.46 -45.44
C ASP A 313 -13.33 5.54 -46.33
N GLN A 314 -12.80 6.08 -47.43
CA GLN A 314 -11.86 5.37 -48.30
C GLN A 314 -10.55 5.05 -47.56
N LEU A 315 -10.01 6.01 -46.80
CA LEU A 315 -8.79 5.79 -46.02
C LEU A 315 -9.01 4.72 -44.96
N LYS A 316 -10.14 4.76 -44.24
CA LYS A 316 -10.50 3.75 -43.24
C LYS A 316 -10.60 2.34 -43.83
N THR A 317 -11.30 2.22 -44.95
CA THR A 317 -11.48 0.94 -45.65
C THR A 317 -10.14 0.40 -46.14
N ASN A 318 -9.32 1.25 -46.77
CA ASN A 318 -7.98 0.88 -47.22
C ASN A 318 -7.08 0.47 -46.04
N THR A 319 -7.12 1.21 -44.93
CA THR A 319 -6.37 0.88 -43.71
C THR A 319 -6.75 -0.51 -43.19
N SER A 320 -8.05 -0.81 -43.10
CA SER A 320 -8.54 -2.11 -42.65
C SER A 320 -8.07 -3.26 -43.55
N LEU A 321 -8.08 -3.06 -44.88
CA LEU A 321 -7.56 -4.02 -45.84
C LEU A 321 -6.04 -4.21 -45.73
N GLN A 322 -5.28 -3.12 -45.68
CA GLN A 322 -3.81 -3.15 -45.54
C GLN A 322 -3.37 -3.85 -44.26
N MET A 323 -4.02 -3.57 -43.13
CA MET A 323 -3.75 -4.23 -41.85
C MET A 323 -4.10 -5.71 -41.91
N LYS A 324 -5.23 -6.07 -42.53
CA LYS A 324 -5.63 -7.48 -42.70
C LYS A 324 -4.64 -8.25 -43.58
N ASP A 325 -4.17 -7.66 -44.67
CA ASP A 325 -3.19 -8.27 -45.57
C ASP A 325 -1.83 -8.47 -44.86
N ALA A 326 -1.48 -7.56 -43.94
CA ALA A 326 -0.31 -7.68 -43.07
C ALA A 326 -0.51 -8.64 -41.86
N GLY A 327 -1.71 -9.22 -41.68
CA GLY A 327 -2.02 -10.11 -40.56
C GLY A 327 -2.20 -9.40 -39.21
N ILE A 328 -2.48 -8.10 -39.23
CA ILE A 328 -2.61 -7.22 -38.06
C ILE A 328 -4.10 -7.12 -37.66
N GLU A 329 -4.40 -7.28 -36.36
CA GLU A 329 -5.76 -7.03 -35.85
C GLU A 329 -6.04 -5.52 -35.80
N PHE A 330 -6.90 -5.00 -36.68
CA PHE A 330 -7.29 -3.59 -36.67
C PHE A 330 -8.66 -3.38 -36.03
N LYS A 331 -8.75 -2.43 -35.09
CA LYS A 331 -10.00 -2.04 -34.43
C LYS A 331 -10.12 -0.53 -34.35
N THR A 332 -11.31 0.00 -34.66
CA THR A 332 -11.66 1.39 -34.34
C THR A 332 -12.57 1.47 -33.11
N ILE A 333 -12.49 2.60 -32.40
CA ILE A 333 -13.25 2.88 -31.19
C ILE A 333 -13.93 4.25 -31.21
#